data_AF-W8C826-F1
#
_entry.id   AF-W8C826-F1
#
_cell.length_a   1.000
_cell.length_b   1.000
_cell.length_c   1.000
_cell.angle_alpha   90.00
_cell.angle_beta   90.00
_cell.angle_gamma   90.00
#
_symmetry.space_group_name_H-M   'P 1'
#
loop_
_entity.id
_entity.type
_entity.pdbx_description
1 polymer ?
#
loop_
_entity_poly.entity_id
_entity_poly.type
_entity_poly.pdbx_seq_one_letter_code
_entity_poly.pdbx_strand_id
1 'polypeptide(L)'
;LKHILEFYLKEIKSVDLLPRYVNALWSNFTYMQSMHIYFDLTKATDVPLVMRYFIAQFTIVVYRNMLKAPEKFARQIKYVFQTSPTLFRELESQCVKGILLQLYSSTELELLRDSAGTMNEFLFEFEDYFISVITKDTTLIYPYLLNLFIQFTCCIEETKNFDKLEICAIQIYQKYEDLERTLKRLDDESKMPSVKNMNAYNSILQKLNVLLQVDYVVFDTLEQLIKTLHVRLIEKSQICELAQKHEIFIDVHATELLVNSCIKLSYNEDLTKTAQTWLAQEIRILEGYLLRRLTNAEAKTDAQMLRLKTYFICLANLYYIFDNASGMYKLSLNLRSYHIMVEALLLGCLRLKATSITKSAIVSEENMLLHTKYILQYQKSMFSKFTQLHSSADIVIPSAVAWKVCLHYGLSSHKFNGEILSFMEALTKHHFKGFTHISAVLVYNLYKQRTETKVDDIKRVIHAQKFFIDQLPPALSPTLLCVNVVLKVLQLLQQSLKVLSPTTGGNRLAALKHLNHYINNLNVNSDNVLPDIREQAYALQNHMLNNAEQTYLKSYLSELDEYDKNKEEA
;
A
#
# COMPACT_ATOMS: atom_id res chain seq x y z
N LEU A 1 18.09 30.28 -2.30
CA LEU A 1 17.38 28.99 -2.50
C LEU A 1 18.22 27.77 -2.10
N LYS A 2 19.45 27.60 -2.62
CA LYS A 2 20.37 26.48 -2.27
C LYS A 2 20.40 26.17 -0.76
N HIS A 3 20.69 27.15 0.09
CA HIS A 3 20.73 26.97 1.55
C HIS A 3 19.40 26.54 2.19
N ILE A 4 18.26 27.01 1.67
CA ILE A 4 16.94 26.60 2.17
C ILE A 4 16.73 25.12 1.84
N LEU A 5 17.06 24.71 0.61
CA LEU A 5 16.93 23.33 0.18
C LEU A 5 17.92 22.41 0.91
N GLU A 6 19.12 22.89 1.26
CA GLU A 6 20.11 22.15 2.07
C GLU A 6 19.59 21.90 3.49
N PHE A 7 18.94 22.90 4.09
CA PHE A 7 18.27 22.76 5.38
C PHE A 7 17.17 21.69 5.32
N TYR A 8 16.27 21.76 4.32
CA TYR A 8 15.20 20.77 4.20
C TYR A 8 15.70 19.37 3.89
N LEU A 9 16.75 19.22 3.06
CA LEU A 9 17.34 17.91 2.79
C LEU A 9 17.86 17.24 4.06
N LYS A 10 18.38 18.01 5.02
CA LYS A 10 18.84 17.50 6.33
C LYS A 10 17.67 17.10 7.25
N GLU A 11 16.58 17.85 7.21
CA GLU A 11 15.45 17.71 8.16
C GLU A 11 14.30 16.82 7.65
N ILE A 12 14.24 16.52 6.35
CA ILE A 12 13.08 15.82 5.77
C ILE A 12 13.03 14.34 6.18
N LYS A 13 11.95 13.97 6.88
CA LYS A 13 11.69 12.59 7.29
C LYS A 13 10.88 11.78 6.28
N SER A 14 10.19 12.45 5.34
CA SER A 14 9.41 11.83 4.27
C SER A 14 9.22 12.79 3.08
N VAL A 15 9.24 12.26 1.85
CA VAL A 15 8.98 12.99 0.60
C VAL A 15 7.56 13.56 0.57
N ASP A 16 6.61 12.91 1.27
CA ASP A 16 5.21 13.37 1.39
C ASP A 16 5.07 14.75 2.03
N LEU A 17 6.11 15.23 2.73
CA LEU A 17 6.14 16.55 3.34
C LEU A 17 6.57 17.65 2.37
N LEU A 18 7.10 17.31 1.18
CA LEU A 18 7.55 18.29 0.19
C LEU A 18 6.44 19.28 -0.20
N PRO A 19 5.19 18.87 -0.50
CA PRO A 19 4.11 19.82 -0.78
C PRO A 19 3.87 20.81 0.35
N ARG A 20 3.95 20.36 1.62
CA ARG A 20 3.78 21.25 2.77
C ARG A 20 4.90 22.27 2.87
N TYR A 21 6.15 21.84 2.66
CA TYR A 21 7.31 22.74 2.67
C TYR A 21 7.27 23.74 1.53
N VAL A 22 6.97 23.27 0.31
CA VAL A 22 6.81 24.15 -0.85
C VAL A 22 5.73 25.18 -0.56
N ASN A 23 4.54 24.78 -0.10
CA ASN A 23 3.44 25.69 0.20
C ASN A 23 3.81 26.72 1.30
N ALA A 24 4.57 26.31 2.32
CA ALA A 24 5.00 27.23 3.39
C ALA A 24 5.98 28.30 2.88
N LEU A 25 6.81 27.97 1.89
CA LEU A 25 7.78 28.90 1.31
C LEU A 25 7.20 29.70 0.14
N TRP A 26 6.24 29.10 -0.58
CA TRP A 26 5.65 29.61 -1.82
C TRP A 26 5.13 31.02 -1.71
N SER A 27 4.44 31.32 -0.60
CA SER A 27 3.84 32.64 -0.34
C SER A 27 4.85 33.66 0.19
N ASN A 28 5.93 33.20 0.80
CA ASN A 28 6.90 34.05 1.49
C ASN A 28 8.08 34.47 0.59
N PHE A 29 8.38 33.68 -0.45
CA PHE A 29 9.55 33.89 -1.31
C PHE A 29 9.14 33.86 -2.78
N THR A 30 8.93 35.04 -3.38
CA THR A 30 8.50 35.18 -4.79
C THR A 30 9.47 34.53 -5.78
N TYR A 31 10.77 34.52 -5.49
CA TYR A 31 11.76 33.83 -6.34
C TYR A 31 11.55 32.31 -6.42
N MET A 32 10.86 31.68 -5.45
CA MET A 32 10.51 30.25 -5.53
C MET A 32 9.46 29.96 -6.60
N GLN A 33 8.86 31.00 -7.18
CA GLN A 33 7.90 30.89 -8.28
C GLN A 33 8.61 31.01 -9.64
N SER A 34 9.94 30.96 -9.69
CA SER A 34 10.73 31.01 -10.93
C SER A 34 11.35 29.65 -11.26
N MET A 35 10.89 29.02 -12.35
CA MET A 35 11.41 27.72 -12.82
C MET A 35 12.87 27.79 -13.28
N HIS A 36 13.32 28.97 -13.70
CA HIS A 36 14.71 29.21 -14.13
C HIS A 36 15.70 28.84 -13.04
N ILE A 37 15.45 29.30 -11.81
CA ILE A 37 16.35 29.06 -10.67
C ILE A 37 16.50 27.57 -10.39
N TYR A 38 15.40 26.82 -10.50
CA TYR A 38 15.43 25.37 -10.28
C TYR A 38 16.20 24.65 -11.37
N PHE A 39 16.02 25.03 -12.64
CA PHE A 39 16.73 24.44 -13.76
C PHE A 39 18.24 24.70 -13.66
N ASP A 40 18.64 25.92 -13.33
CA ASP A 40 20.06 26.27 -13.12
C ASP A 40 20.67 25.47 -11.95
N LEU A 41 19.96 25.36 -10.83
CA LEU A 41 20.40 24.59 -9.68
C LEU A 41 20.49 23.07 -9.96
N THR A 42 19.66 22.53 -10.86
CA THR A 42 19.78 21.12 -11.27
C THR A 42 20.98 20.86 -12.17
N LYS A 43 21.45 21.88 -12.90
CA LYS A 43 22.62 21.79 -13.79
C LYS A 43 23.95 22.03 -13.08
N ALA A 44 23.92 22.80 -12.00
CA ALA A 44 25.09 23.22 -11.24
C ALA A 44 25.96 22.03 -10.78
N THR A 45 27.17 21.92 -11.33
CA THR A 45 28.11 20.82 -11.05
C THR A 45 28.76 20.92 -9.66
N ASP A 46 28.77 22.11 -9.06
CA ASP A 46 29.20 22.36 -7.68
C ASP A 46 28.16 21.89 -6.64
N VAL A 47 26.97 21.48 -7.08
CA VAL A 47 25.92 20.96 -6.21
C VAL A 47 26.02 19.43 -6.12
N PRO A 48 26.12 18.87 -4.89
CA PRO A 48 26.17 17.41 -4.71
C PRO A 48 25.00 16.70 -5.39
N LEU A 49 25.25 15.51 -5.95
CA LEU A 49 24.24 14.77 -6.71
C LEU A 49 22.94 14.50 -5.92
N VAL A 50 23.05 14.13 -4.64
CA VAL A 50 21.90 13.94 -3.75
C VAL A 50 21.07 15.21 -3.61
N MET A 51 21.73 16.36 -3.57
CA MET A 51 21.07 17.66 -3.52
C MET A 51 20.39 17.97 -4.86
N ARG A 52 21.02 17.66 -6.00
CA ARG A 52 20.37 17.77 -7.32
C ARG A 52 19.12 16.89 -7.45
N TYR A 53 19.12 15.68 -6.87
CA TYR A 53 17.92 14.83 -6.78
C TYR A 53 16.80 15.47 -5.97
N PHE A 54 17.15 16.02 -4.81
CA PHE A 54 16.20 16.72 -3.96
C PHE A 54 15.63 17.96 -4.65
N ILE A 55 16.47 18.75 -5.30
CA ILE A 55 16.07 19.91 -6.08
C ILE A 55 15.10 19.49 -7.18
N ALA A 56 15.41 18.45 -7.97
CA ALA A 56 14.52 17.96 -9.03
C ALA A 56 13.13 17.57 -8.49
N GLN A 57 13.06 16.86 -7.36
CA GLN A 57 11.78 16.51 -6.71
C GLN A 57 11.04 17.77 -6.25
N PHE A 58 11.75 18.74 -5.69
CA PHE A 58 11.19 20.01 -5.27
C PHE A 58 10.63 20.81 -6.47
N THR A 59 11.33 20.79 -7.60
CA THR A 59 10.92 21.41 -8.87
C THR A 59 9.58 20.85 -9.35
N ILE A 60 9.36 19.53 -9.27
CA ILE A 60 8.07 18.92 -9.64
C ILE A 60 6.92 19.47 -8.79
N VAL A 61 7.12 19.59 -7.49
CA VAL A 61 6.08 20.08 -6.57
C VAL A 61 5.80 21.58 -6.80
N VAL A 62 6.84 22.37 -7.02
CA VAL A 62 6.74 23.80 -7.40
C VAL A 62 5.93 23.95 -8.69
N TYR A 63 6.26 23.16 -9.72
CA TYR A 63 5.57 23.20 -11.00
C TYR A 63 4.10 22.78 -10.88
N ARG A 64 3.79 21.70 -10.15
CA ARG A 64 2.41 21.30 -9.87
C ARG A 64 1.60 22.38 -9.14
N ASN A 65 2.25 23.18 -8.30
CA ASN A 65 1.59 24.33 -7.69
C ASN A 65 1.33 25.46 -8.69
N MET A 66 2.20 25.68 -9.69
CA MET A 66 1.94 26.63 -10.78
C MET A 66 0.73 26.22 -11.61
N LEU A 67 0.61 24.92 -11.91
CA LEU A 67 -0.50 24.39 -12.71
C LEU A 67 -1.88 24.56 -12.06
N LYS A 68 -1.96 24.82 -10.75
CA LYS A 68 -3.24 25.17 -10.08
C LYS A 68 -3.76 26.56 -10.45
N ALA A 69 -2.92 27.43 -11.01
CA ALA A 69 -3.27 28.77 -11.46
C ALA A 69 -2.52 29.09 -12.77
N PRO A 70 -2.82 28.37 -13.87
CA PRO A 70 -2.01 28.38 -15.08
C PRO A 70 -1.93 29.77 -15.72
N GLU A 71 -3.02 30.54 -15.67
CA GLU A 71 -3.08 31.92 -16.18
C GLU A 71 -2.04 32.84 -15.52
N LYS A 72 -1.86 32.70 -14.19
CA LYS A 72 -0.88 33.50 -13.43
C LYS A 72 0.56 33.14 -13.78
N PHE A 73 0.81 31.87 -14.12
CA PHE A 73 2.16 31.32 -14.31
C PHE A 73 2.47 30.95 -15.77
N ALA A 74 1.67 31.40 -16.73
CA ALA A 74 1.78 31.04 -18.14
C ALA A 74 3.21 31.20 -18.70
N ARG A 75 3.93 32.26 -18.32
CA ARG A 75 5.32 32.48 -18.74
C ARG A 75 6.29 31.41 -18.22
N GLN A 76 6.12 30.99 -16.96
CA GLN A 76 6.97 29.95 -16.36
C GLN A 76 6.65 28.58 -16.94
N ILE A 77 5.36 28.29 -17.17
CA ILE A 77 4.90 27.06 -17.81
C ILE A 77 5.48 26.96 -19.24
N LYS A 78 5.37 28.03 -20.03
CA LYS A 78 5.96 28.09 -21.36
C LYS A 78 7.48 27.91 -21.34
N TYR A 79 8.18 28.54 -20.39
CA TYR A 79 9.62 28.39 -20.22
C TYR A 79 10.03 26.93 -19.98
N VAL A 80 9.27 26.19 -19.17
CA VAL A 80 9.53 24.76 -18.91
C VAL A 80 9.53 23.99 -20.22
N PHE A 81 8.54 24.16 -21.07
CA PHE A 81 8.47 23.44 -22.36
C PHE A 81 9.57 23.83 -23.33
N GLN A 82 9.89 25.12 -23.42
CA GLN A 82 10.93 25.60 -24.32
C GLN A 82 12.34 25.16 -23.92
N THR A 83 12.58 24.99 -22.61
CA THR A 83 13.95 24.81 -22.08
C THR A 83 14.24 23.37 -21.68
N SER A 84 13.21 22.59 -21.33
CA SER A 84 13.37 21.22 -20.88
C SER A 84 14.08 20.31 -21.91
N PRO A 85 13.89 20.45 -23.24
CA PRO A 85 14.69 19.70 -24.22
C PRO A 85 16.20 19.94 -24.07
N THR A 86 16.61 21.20 -24.03
CA THR A 86 18.01 21.60 -23.86
C THR A 86 18.56 21.15 -22.52
N LEU A 87 17.80 21.39 -21.43
CA LEU A 87 18.15 20.92 -20.08
C LEU A 87 18.35 19.41 -20.06
N PHE A 88 17.49 18.65 -20.73
CA PHE A 88 17.58 17.21 -20.78
C PHE A 88 18.86 16.71 -21.43
N ARG A 89 19.35 17.41 -22.46
CA ARG A 89 20.63 17.12 -23.12
C ARG A 89 21.83 17.50 -22.25
N GLU A 90 21.73 18.61 -21.51
CA GLU A 90 22.80 19.13 -20.64
C GLU A 90 23.01 18.34 -19.34
N LEU A 91 21.97 17.67 -18.83
CA LEU A 91 22.06 16.92 -17.58
C LEU A 91 22.91 15.64 -17.75
N GLU A 92 23.86 15.41 -16.86
CA GLU A 92 24.64 14.16 -16.83
C GLU A 92 23.88 13.03 -16.12
N SER A 93 23.16 13.39 -15.06
CA SER A 93 22.45 12.40 -14.25
C SER A 93 21.15 11.97 -14.92
N GLN A 94 21.13 10.70 -15.32
CA GLN A 94 19.93 9.96 -15.71
C GLN A 94 18.82 10.17 -14.65
N CYS A 95 19.11 9.93 -13.37
CA CYS A 95 18.12 10.09 -12.29
C CYS A 95 17.45 11.47 -12.25
N VAL A 96 18.21 12.57 -12.41
CA VAL A 96 17.64 13.92 -12.47
C VAL A 96 16.73 14.07 -13.70
N LYS A 97 17.17 13.57 -14.87
CA LYS A 97 16.37 13.58 -16.10
C LYS A 97 15.01 12.93 -15.91
N GLY A 98 14.96 11.72 -15.36
CA GLY A 98 13.69 11.01 -15.14
C GLY A 98 12.76 11.67 -14.13
N ILE A 99 13.30 12.33 -13.10
CA ILE A 99 12.48 13.11 -12.17
C ILE A 99 11.87 14.30 -12.91
N LEU A 100 12.68 15.09 -13.62
CA LEU A 100 12.24 16.30 -14.31
C LEU A 100 11.28 16.01 -15.47
N LEU A 101 11.31 14.82 -16.06
CA LEU A 101 10.33 14.44 -17.07
C LEU A 101 8.89 14.40 -16.53
N GLN A 102 8.69 14.26 -15.22
CA GLN A 102 7.36 14.38 -14.60
C GLN A 102 6.71 15.76 -14.81
N LEU A 103 7.48 16.79 -15.19
CA LEU A 103 6.93 18.09 -15.61
C LEU A 103 6.00 17.92 -16.82
N TYR A 104 6.32 17.01 -17.73
CA TYR A 104 5.52 16.75 -18.93
C TYR A 104 4.23 16.01 -18.61
N SER A 105 4.29 14.84 -17.97
CA SER A 105 3.07 14.10 -17.58
C SER A 105 2.16 14.85 -16.61
N SER A 106 2.66 15.84 -15.88
CA SER A 106 1.81 16.65 -15.00
C SER A 106 1.02 17.73 -15.74
N THR A 107 1.29 17.99 -17.03
CA THR A 107 0.69 19.09 -17.78
C THR A 107 -0.40 18.59 -18.72
N GLU A 108 -1.56 19.24 -18.70
CA GLU A 108 -2.67 18.94 -19.61
C GLU A 108 -2.28 19.18 -21.08
N LEU A 109 -2.78 18.28 -21.94
CA LEU A 109 -2.49 18.26 -23.38
C LEU A 109 -2.82 19.57 -24.10
N GLU A 110 -3.85 20.28 -23.65
CA GLU A 110 -4.27 21.55 -24.24
C GLU A 110 -3.19 22.65 -24.08
N LEU A 111 -2.48 22.66 -22.95
CA LEU A 111 -1.37 23.59 -22.69
C LEU A 111 -0.11 23.24 -23.51
N LEU A 112 0.00 22.00 -24.00
CA LEU A 112 1.11 21.53 -24.84
C LEU A 112 0.92 21.95 -26.32
N ARG A 113 -0.32 22.10 -26.78
CA ARG A 113 -0.66 22.40 -28.20
C ARG A 113 -0.23 23.79 -28.66
N ASP A 114 -0.16 24.77 -27.78
CA ASP A 114 0.33 26.12 -28.09
C ASP A 114 1.86 26.17 -28.41
N SER A 115 2.56 25.04 -28.21
CA SER A 115 4.01 24.88 -28.47
C SER A 115 4.30 23.69 -29.42
N ALA A 116 3.32 23.27 -30.23
CA ALA A 116 3.26 21.95 -30.89
C ALA A 116 4.51 21.50 -31.70
N GLY A 117 5.20 22.41 -32.40
CA GLY A 117 6.34 22.02 -33.25
C GLY A 117 7.56 21.51 -32.47
N THR A 118 8.00 22.27 -31.47
CA THR A 118 9.16 21.92 -30.62
C THR A 118 8.83 20.79 -29.65
N MET A 119 7.56 20.67 -29.26
CA MET A 119 7.10 19.57 -28.39
C MET A 119 7.13 18.24 -29.12
N ASN A 120 6.65 18.16 -30.37
CA ASN A 120 6.67 16.90 -31.13
C ASN A 120 8.10 16.37 -31.29
N GLU A 121 9.05 17.20 -31.75
CA GLU A 121 10.46 16.80 -31.89
C GLU A 121 11.05 16.30 -30.57
N PHE A 122 10.75 16.97 -29.46
CA PHE A 122 11.21 16.54 -28.14
C PHE A 122 10.60 15.20 -27.70
N LEU A 123 9.32 14.93 -28.00
CA LEU A 123 8.68 13.64 -27.70
C LEU A 123 9.40 12.50 -28.44
N PHE A 124 9.71 12.67 -29.73
CA PHE A 124 10.49 11.70 -30.50
C PHE A 124 11.90 11.51 -29.92
N GLU A 125 12.61 12.60 -29.59
CA GLU A 125 13.93 12.52 -28.95
C GLU A 125 13.89 11.77 -27.61
N PHE A 126 12.81 11.97 -26.84
CA PHE A 126 12.65 11.30 -25.56
C PHE A 126 12.34 9.81 -25.72
N GLU A 127 11.49 9.42 -26.68
CA GLU A 127 11.27 8.02 -27.02
C GLU A 127 12.58 7.31 -27.36
N ASP A 128 13.39 7.92 -28.23
CA ASP A 128 14.67 7.36 -28.66
C ASP A 128 15.67 7.29 -27.49
N TYR A 129 15.66 8.30 -26.61
CA TYR A 129 16.41 8.25 -25.37
C TYR A 129 15.97 7.10 -24.47
N PHE A 130 14.67 6.90 -24.23
CA PHE A 130 14.17 5.80 -23.42
C PHE A 130 14.62 4.46 -23.96
N ILE A 131 14.45 4.23 -25.27
CA ILE A 131 14.87 3.00 -25.95
C ILE A 131 16.37 2.80 -25.77
N SER A 132 17.18 3.84 -25.97
CA SER A 132 18.63 3.77 -25.76
C SER A 132 19.01 3.39 -24.33
N VAL A 133 18.21 3.82 -23.35
CA VAL A 133 18.45 3.61 -21.93
C VAL A 133 18.04 2.21 -21.48
N ILE A 134 16.84 1.76 -21.87
CA ILE A 134 16.32 0.45 -21.48
C ILE A 134 17.10 -0.68 -22.17
N THR A 135 17.54 -0.49 -23.40
CA THR A 135 18.27 -1.52 -24.17
C THR A 135 19.74 -1.63 -23.77
N LYS A 136 20.36 -0.60 -23.18
CA LYS A 136 21.75 -0.67 -22.70
C LYS A 136 21.94 -1.68 -21.56
N ASP A 137 23.12 -2.26 -21.47
CA ASP A 137 23.50 -3.19 -20.39
C ASP A 137 23.77 -2.48 -19.05
N THR A 138 23.59 -1.16 -19.00
CA THR A 138 23.69 -0.36 -17.78
C THR A 138 22.56 -0.68 -16.81
N THR A 139 22.94 -0.96 -15.56
CA THR A 139 22.00 -1.16 -14.46
C THR A 139 21.44 0.18 -14.02
N LEU A 140 20.13 0.36 -14.15
CA LEU A 140 19.41 1.50 -13.60
C LEU A 140 18.63 1.09 -12.36
N ILE A 141 18.47 2.02 -11.42
CA ILE A 141 17.64 1.79 -10.25
C ILE A 141 16.18 1.60 -10.70
N TYR A 142 15.51 0.55 -10.20
CA TYR A 142 14.15 0.18 -10.64
C TYR A 142 13.10 1.31 -10.60
N PRO A 143 12.97 2.12 -9.52
CA PRO A 143 12.01 3.24 -9.51
C PRO A 143 12.28 4.29 -10.59
N TYR A 144 13.55 4.47 -10.97
CA TYR A 144 13.91 5.39 -12.02
C TYR A 144 13.47 4.86 -13.39
N LEU A 145 13.77 3.59 -13.66
CA LEU A 145 13.35 2.94 -14.90
C LEU A 145 11.82 2.95 -15.06
N LEU A 146 11.10 2.69 -13.97
CA LEU A 146 9.64 2.75 -13.94
C LEU A 146 9.12 4.17 -14.24
N ASN A 147 9.70 5.20 -13.62
CA ASN A 147 9.31 6.58 -13.89
C ASN A 147 9.55 6.97 -15.35
N LEU A 148 10.73 6.62 -15.89
CA LEU A 148 11.03 6.86 -17.30
C LEU A 148 10.01 6.20 -18.22
N PHE A 149 9.64 4.96 -17.91
CA PHE A 149 8.66 4.22 -18.70
C PHE A 149 7.27 4.83 -18.67
N ILE A 150 6.79 5.28 -17.50
CA ILE A 150 5.50 5.98 -17.41
C ILE A 150 5.49 7.22 -18.32
N GLN A 151 6.60 7.94 -18.43
CA GLN A 151 6.68 9.08 -19.34
C GLN A 151 6.72 8.60 -20.80
N PHE A 152 7.43 7.51 -21.08
CA PHE A 152 7.52 6.93 -22.41
C PHE A 152 6.17 6.45 -22.92
N THR A 153 5.36 5.81 -22.07
CA THR A 153 4.01 5.38 -22.44
C THR A 153 3.11 6.56 -22.79
N CYS A 154 3.16 7.65 -22.01
CA CYS A 154 2.45 8.89 -22.35
C CYS A 154 2.94 9.47 -23.69
N CYS A 155 4.25 9.41 -23.98
CA CYS A 155 4.77 9.90 -25.26
C CYS A 155 4.30 9.05 -26.44
N ILE A 156 4.38 7.72 -26.33
CA ILE A 156 3.88 6.80 -27.36
C ILE A 156 2.38 6.98 -27.60
N GLU A 157 1.59 7.18 -26.54
CA GLU A 157 0.15 7.42 -26.67
C GLU A 157 -0.16 8.68 -27.50
N GLU A 158 0.69 9.69 -27.42
CA GLU A 158 0.57 10.93 -28.20
C GLU A 158 1.12 10.79 -29.62
N THR A 159 2.32 10.23 -29.78
CA THR A 159 2.98 10.08 -31.10
C THR A 159 2.42 8.93 -31.93
N LYS A 160 1.73 7.97 -31.29
CA LYS A 160 1.22 6.71 -31.86
C LYS A 160 2.32 5.74 -32.34
N ASN A 161 3.57 5.89 -31.89
CA ASN A 161 4.70 5.03 -32.26
C ASN A 161 4.74 3.70 -31.48
N PHE A 162 3.68 2.89 -31.52
CA PHE A 162 3.61 1.64 -30.75
C PHE A 162 4.68 0.61 -31.17
N ASP A 163 5.10 0.60 -32.44
CA ASP A 163 6.17 -0.27 -32.96
C ASP A 163 7.48 -0.13 -32.18
N LYS A 164 7.79 1.07 -31.67
CA LYS A 164 8.98 1.32 -30.85
C LYS A 164 8.93 0.55 -29.53
N LEU A 165 7.75 0.41 -28.92
CA LEU A 165 7.61 -0.42 -27.72
C LEU A 165 7.80 -1.90 -28.05
N GLU A 166 7.19 -2.38 -29.13
CA GLU A 166 7.29 -3.79 -29.54
C GLU A 166 8.74 -4.20 -29.80
N ILE A 167 9.49 -3.40 -30.57
CA ILE A 167 10.92 -3.62 -30.83
C ILE A 167 11.71 -3.65 -29.52
N CYS A 168 11.42 -2.73 -28.60
CA CYS A 168 12.05 -2.70 -27.29
C CYS A 168 11.77 -4.00 -26.51
N ALA A 169 10.52 -4.46 -26.47
CA ALA A 169 10.16 -5.68 -25.77
C ALA A 169 10.82 -6.93 -26.35
N ILE A 170 10.87 -7.04 -27.68
CA ILE A 170 11.58 -8.12 -28.38
C ILE A 170 13.07 -8.14 -27.97
N GLN A 171 13.74 -7.00 -28.02
CA GLN A 171 15.17 -6.92 -27.67
C GLN A 171 15.45 -7.28 -26.21
N ILE A 172 14.62 -6.78 -25.28
CA ILE A 172 14.75 -7.09 -23.85
C ILE A 172 14.47 -8.57 -23.58
N TYR A 173 13.46 -9.14 -24.24
CA TYR A 173 13.13 -10.56 -24.09
C TYR A 173 14.23 -11.47 -24.65
N GLN A 174 14.82 -11.14 -25.80
CA GLN A 174 15.98 -11.87 -26.35
C GLN A 174 17.16 -11.88 -25.37
N LYS A 175 17.48 -10.73 -24.76
CA LYS A 175 18.52 -10.64 -23.72
C LYS A 175 18.19 -11.50 -22.49
N TYR A 176 16.92 -11.56 -22.10
CA TYR A 176 16.46 -12.45 -21.04
C TYR A 176 16.70 -13.92 -21.41
N GLU A 177 16.34 -14.34 -22.62
CA GLU A 177 16.57 -15.73 -23.06
C GLU A 177 18.06 -16.10 -23.09
N ASP A 178 18.93 -15.19 -23.53
CA ASP A 178 20.38 -15.45 -23.55
C ASP A 178 20.97 -15.58 -22.14
N LEU A 179 20.49 -14.77 -21.20
CA LEU A 179 20.83 -14.91 -19.78
C LEU A 179 20.29 -16.23 -19.22
N GLU A 180 19.06 -16.63 -19.56
CA GLU A 180 18.47 -17.89 -19.14
C GLU A 180 19.25 -19.11 -19.65
N ARG A 181 19.67 -19.10 -20.92
CA ARG A 181 20.54 -20.14 -21.50
C ARG A 181 21.87 -20.21 -20.76
N THR A 182 22.44 -19.07 -20.41
CA THR A 182 23.69 -18.99 -19.65
C THR A 182 23.53 -19.57 -18.25
N LEU A 183 22.47 -19.19 -17.53
CA LEU A 183 22.17 -19.71 -16.19
C LEU A 183 21.87 -21.22 -16.22
N LYS A 184 21.12 -21.70 -17.21
CA LYS A 184 20.84 -23.13 -17.39
C LYS A 184 22.12 -23.94 -17.63
N ARG A 185 23.04 -23.47 -18.48
CA ARG A 185 24.35 -24.12 -18.69
C ARG A 185 25.15 -24.22 -17.39
N LEU A 186 25.13 -23.18 -16.58
CA LEU A 186 25.80 -23.19 -15.27
C LEU A 186 25.14 -24.19 -14.31
N ASP A 187 23.81 -24.28 -14.32
CA ASP A 187 23.07 -25.28 -13.53
C ASP A 187 23.45 -26.71 -13.95
N ASP A 188 23.48 -26.99 -15.27
CA ASP A 188 23.83 -28.30 -15.82
C ASP A 188 25.29 -28.68 -15.50
N GLU A 189 26.19 -27.70 -15.44
CA GLU A 189 27.59 -27.87 -15.04
C GLU A 189 27.80 -27.86 -13.51
N SER A 190 26.73 -27.75 -12.71
CA SER A 190 26.79 -27.58 -11.25
C SER A 190 27.70 -26.42 -10.80
N LYS A 191 27.78 -25.35 -11.61
CA LYS A 191 28.58 -24.16 -11.35
C LYS A 191 27.73 -23.04 -10.78
N MET A 192 28.31 -22.27 -9.87
CA MET A 192 27.67 -21.10 -9.30
C MET A 192 27.71 -19.90 -10.27
N PRO A 193 26.59 -19.20 -10.49
CA PRO A 193 26.59 -17.96 -11.24
C PRO A 193 27.45 -16.88 -10.59
N SER A 194 28.13 -16.09 -11.42
CA SER A 194 28.89 -14.93 -10.94
C SER A 194 27.94 -13.81 -10.47
N VAL A 195 28.43 -12.92 -9.60
CA VAL A 195 27.70 -11.69 -9.19
C VAL A 195 27.29 -10.86 -10.41
N LYS A 196 28.14 -10.81 -11.45
CA LYS A 196 27.85 -10.11 -12.71
C LYS A 196 26.63 -10.73 -13.42
N ASN A 197 26.54 -12.06 -13.48
CA ASN A 197 25.39 -12.76 -14.07
C ASN A 197 24.12 -12.47 -13.26
N MET A 198 24.23 -12.43 -11.93
CA MET A 198 23.11 -12.13 -11.04
C MET A 198 22.60 -10.70 -11.17
N ASN A 199 23.49 -9.72 -11.24
CA ASN A 199 23.12 -8.32 -11.45
C ASN A 199 22.50 -8.10 -12.84
N ALA A 200 23.04 -8.75 -13.88
CA ALA A 200 22.47 -8.71 -15.22
C ALA A 200 21.07 -9.32 -15.26
N TYR A 201 20.89 -10.47 -14.60
CA TYR A 201 19.59 -11.12 -14.49
C TYR A 201 18.60 -10.28 -13.68
N ASN A 202 19.02 -9.71 -12.56
CA ASN A 202 18.18 -8.78 -11.79
C ASN A 202 17.72 -7.59 -12.63
N SER A 203 18.65 -6.98 -13.38
CA SER A 203 18.37 -5.84 -14.24
C SER A 203 17.41 -6.20 -15.38
N ILE A 204 17.54 -7.39 -16.00
CA ILE A 204 16.61 -7.79 -17.06
C ILE A 204 15.21 -8.05 -16.51
N LEU A 205 15.08 -8.64 -15.33
CA LEU A 205 13.77 -8.82 -14.66
C LEU A 205 13.10 -7.47 -14.34
N GLN A 206 13.87 -6.47 -13.90
CA GLN A 206 13.37 -5.12 -13.68
C GLN A 206 12.85 -4.48 -14.98
N LYS A 207 13.57 -4.65 -16.09
CA LYS A 207 13.15 -4.14 -17.40
C LYS A 207 11.87 -4.81 -17.90
N LEU A 208 11.77 -6.13 -17.77
CA LEU A 208 10.56 -6.88 -18.10
C LEU A 208 9.36 -6.44 -17.23
N ASN A 209 9.56 -6.26 -15.92
CA ASN A 209 8.52 -5.75 -15.02
C ASN A 209 7.98 -4.40 -15.46
N VAL A 210 8.87 -3.49 -15.86
CA VAL A 210 8.50 -2.16 -16.35
C VAL A 210 7.68 -2.28 -17.63
N LEU A 211 8.13 -3.06 -18.60
CA LEU A 211 7.42 -3.26 -19.87
C LEU A 211 6.04 -3.91 -19.71
N LEU A 212 5.79 -4.64 -18.62
CA LEU A 212 4.46 -5.21 -18.32
C LEU A 212 3.47 -4.23 -17.70
N GLN A 213 3.88 -3.00 -17.36
CA GLN A 213 2.99 -2.03 -16.71
C GLN A 213 2.01 -1.36 -17.68
N VAL A 214 2.12 -1.56 -18.99
CA VAL A 214 1.17 -1.00 -19.97
C VAL A 214 -0.12 -1.81 -20.05
N ASP A 215 -1.19 -1.17 -20.50
CA ASP A 215 -2.50 -1.80 -20.65
C ASP A 215 -2.62 -2.68 -21.91
N TYR A 216 -1.78 -2.49 -22.92
CA TYR A 216 -1.77 -3.31 -24.14
C TYR A 216 -0.87 -4.55 -24.02
N VAL A 217 -1.02 -5.49 -24.95
CA VAL A 217 -0.22 -6.73 -25.03
C VAL A 217 1.10 -6.42 -25.72
N VAL A 218 2.22 -6.70 -25.05
CA VAL A 218 3.57 -6.42 -25.56
C VAL A 218 4.42 -7.69 -25.70
N PHE A 219 3.99 -8.79 -25.06
CA PHE A 219 4.72 -10.05 -25.02
C PHE A 219 3.82 -11.21 -25.47
N ASP A 220 4.14 -11.80 -26.63
CA ASP A 220 3.54 -13.06 -27.06
C ASP A 220 4.09 -14.26 -26.29
N THR A 221 5.24 -14.08 -25.63
CA THR A 221 6.00 -15.13 -24.94
C THR A 221 5.73 -15.20 -23.43
N LEU A 222 4.66 -14.54 -22.96
CA LEU A 222 4.35 -14.39 -21.53
C LEU A 222 4.17 -15.75 -20.82
N GLU A 223 3.56 -16.73 -21.48
CA GLU A 223 3.42 -18.09 -20.95
C GLU A 223 4.79 -18.76 -20.68
N GLN A 224 5.74 -18.60 -21.60
CA GLN A 224 7.08 -19.17 -21.47
C GLN A 224 7.87 -18.50 -20.35
N LEU A 225 7.70 -17.18 -20.19
CA LEU A 225 8.27 -16.42 -19.08
C LEU A 225 7.75 -16.93 -17.73
N ILE A 226 6.43 -17.11 -17.60
CA ILE A 226 5.78 -17.65 -16.38
C ILE A 226 6.34 -19.03 -16.04
N LYS A 227 6.36 -19.96 -17.01
CA LYS A 227 6.88 -21.32 -16.79
C LYS A 227 8.33 -21.32 -16.33
N THR A 228 9.17 -20.50 -16.95
CA THR A 228 10.61 -20.42 -16.62
C THR A 228 10.82 -19.86 -15.20
N LEU A 229 10.14 -18.77 -14.86
CA LEU A 229 10.20 -18.16 -13.53
C LEU A 229 9.63 -19.09 -12.46
N HIS A 230 8.54 -19.81 -12.74
CA HIS A 230 7.97 -20.79 -11.82
C HIS A 230 9.01 -21.83 -11.39
N VAL A 231 9.69 -22.46 -12.36
CA VAL A 231 10.71 -23.48 -12.09
C VAL A 231 11.83 -22.91 -11.22
N ARG A 232 12.35 -21.72 -11.57
CA ARG A 232 13.48 -21.12 -10.85
C ARG A 232 13.12 -20.57 -9.47
N LEU A 233 11.93 -19.99 -9.32
CA LEU A 233 11.51 -19.32 -8.09
C LEU A 233 10.85 -20.26 -7.09
N ILE A 234 10.01 -21.19 -7.58
CA ILE A 234 9.12 -22.00 -6.76
C ILE A 234 9.63 -23.44 -6.66
N GLU A 235 9.79 -24.14 -7.78
CA GLU A 235 10.15 -25.57 -7.75
C GLU A 235 11.57 -25.81 -7.26
N LYS A 236 12.55 -25.13 -7.86
CA LYS A 236 13.97 -25.30 -7.53
C LYS A 236 14.45 -24.33 -6.46
N SER A 237 13.69 -23.28 -6.17
CA SER A 237 14.07 -22.21 -5.22
C SER A 237 15.44 -21.53 -5.50
N GLN A 238 16.03 -21.72 -6.69
CA GLN A 238 17.33 -21.19 -7.09
C GLN A 238 17.41 -19.67 -6.90
N ILE A 239 16.37 -18.93 -7.32
CA ILE A 239 16.34 -17.47 -7.17
C ILE A 239 16.42 -17.05 -5.69
N CYS A 240 15.80 -17.82 -4.79
CA CYS A 240 15.81 -17.52 -3.37
C CYS A 240 17.20 -17.75 -2.75
N GLU A 241 17.87 -18.83 -3.14
CA GLU A 241 19.25 -19.12 -2.73
C GLU A 241 20.22 -18.04 -3.21
N LEU A 242 20.07 -17.62 -4.48
CA LEU A 242 20.89 -16.57 -5.09
C LEU A 242 20.66 -15.21 -4.41
N ALA A 243 19.41 -14.87 -4.10
CA ALA A 243 19.05 -13.64 -3.39
C ALA A 243 19.66 -13.58 -1.98
N GLN A 244 19.68 -14.71 -1.25
CA GLN A 244 20.31 -14.78 0.07
C GLN A 244 21.83 -14.69 -0.01
N LYS A 245 22.45 -15.38 -0.98
CA LYS A 245 23.90 -15.46 -1.10
C LYS A 245 24.55 -14.14 -1.54
N HIS A 246 23.88 -13.39 -2.39
CA HIS A 246 24.42 -12.15 -2.96
C HIS A 246 23.79 -10.88 -2.40
N GLU A 247 22.81 -11.00 -1.48
CA GLU A 247 22.04 -9.89 -0.92
C GLU A 247 21.33 -9.01 -1.96
N ILE A 248 21.01 -9.58 -3.14
CA ILE A 248 20.30 -8.89 -4.23
C ILE A 248 18.79 -9.16 -4.13
N PHE A 249 17.97 -8.26 -4.68
CA PHE A 249 16.51 -8.35 -4.71
C PHE A 249 15.93 -9.12 -5.92
N ILE A 250 16.64 -10.12 -6.44
CA ILE A 250 16.18 -10.93 -7.59
C ILE A 250 14.84 -11.60 -7.26
N ASP A 251 14.68 -12.08 -6.03
CA ASP A 251 13.46 -12.71 -5.54
C ASP A 251 12.26 -11.75 -5.55
N VAL A 252 12.48 -10.47 -5.23
CA VAL A 252 11.45 -9.42 -5.26
C VAL A 252 10.97 -9.20 -6.70
N HIS A 253 11.90 -8.95 -7.62
CA HIS A 253 11.56 -8.64 -9.01
C HIS A 253 11.02 -9.85 -9.77
N ALA A 254 11.53 -11.06 -9.49
CA ALA A 254 11.00 -12.29 -10.08
C ALA A 254 9.57 -12.57 -9.60
N THR A 255 9.28 -12.37 -8.31
CA THR A 255 7.93 -12.57 -7.77
C THR A 255 6.94 -11.56 -8.36
N GLU A 256 7.32 -10.28 -8.41
CA GLU A 256 6.53 -9.22 -9.03
C GLU A 256 6.24 -9.54 -10.51
N LEU A 257 7.28 -9.97 -11.25
CA LEU A 257 7.17 -10.30 -12.66
C LEU A 257 6.22 -11.48 -12.90
N LEU A 258 6.38 -12.54 -12.12
CA LEU A 258 5.58 -13.75 -12.25
C LEU A 258 4.09 -13.47 -11.96
N VAL A 259 3.78 -12.74 -10.88
CA VAL A 259 2.40 -12.39 -10.52
C VAL A 259 1.77 -11.46 -11.55
N ASN A 260 2.48 -10.41 -11.97
CA ASN A 260 1.97 -9.48 -12.97
C ASN A 260 1.77 -10.18 -14.32
N SER A 261 2.66 -11.11 -14.69
CA SER A 261 2.51 -11.92 -15.91
C SER A 261 1.27 -12.81 -15.85
N CYS A 262 1.01 -13.48 -14.72
CA CYS A 262 -0.20 -14.30 -14.57
C CYS A 262 -1.48 -13.45 -14.64
N ILE A 263 -1.48 -12.27 -14.00
CA ILE A 263 -2.62 -11.33 -14.07
C ILE A 263 -2.82 -10.86 -15.51
N LYS A 264 -1.76 -10.42 -16.19
CA LYS A 264 -1.83 -9.91 -17.57
C LYS A 264 -2.29 -11.01 -18.53
N LEU A 265 -1.75 -12.21 -18.40
CA LEU A 265 -2.17 -13.36 -19.19
C LEU A 265 -3.65 -13.67 -18.95
N SER A 266 -4.15 -13.55 -17.72
CA SER A 266 -5.55 -13.83 -17.41
C SER A 266 -6.57 -12.92 -18.10
N TYR A 267 -6.15 -11.76 -18.62
CA TYR A 267 -6.99 -10.88 -19.41
C TYR A 267 -7.00 -11.21 -20.91
N ASN A 268 -6.22 -12.19 -21.35
CA ASN A 268 -6.20 -12.59 -22.75
C ASN A 268 -7.45 -13.44 -23.07
N GLU A 269 -8.32 -12.88 -23.92
CA GLU A 269 -9.59 -13.49 -24.33
C GLU A 269 -9.39 -14.74 -25.21
N ASP A 270 -8.25 -14.86 -25.89
CA ASP A 270 -7.94 -15.95 -26.81
C ASP A 270 -7.32 -17.19 -26.12
N LEU A 271 -7.27 -17.20 -24.79
CA LEU A 271 -6.72 -18.33 -24.04
C LEU A 271 -7.55 -19.60 -24.20
N THR A 272 -6.91 -20.65 -24.69
CA THR A 272 -7.53 -21.99 -24.75
C THR A 272 -7.92 -22.49 -23.36
N LYS A 273 -8.99 -23.29 -23.25
CA LYS A 273 -9.43 -23.88 -21.96
C LYS A 273 -8.31 -24.61 -21.20
N THR A 274 -7.41 -25.26 -21.93
CA THR A 274 -6.23 -25.94 -21.35
C THR A 274 -5.27 -24.93 -20.72
N ALA A 275 -4.97 -23.84 -21.41
CA ALA A 275 -4.11 -22.77 -20.90
C ALA A 275 -4.76 -22.04 -19.71
N GLN A 276 -6.08 -21.82 -19.74
CA GLN A 276 -6.84 -21.27 -18.61
C GLN A 276 -6.74 -22.17 -17.36
N THR A 277 -6.89 -23.48 -17.54
CA THR A 277 -6.77 -24.46 -16.44
C THR A 277 -5.36 -24.50 -15.87
N TRP A 278 -4.34 -24.48 -16.73
CA TRP A 278 -2.94 -24.39 -16.31
C TRP A 278 -2.68 -23.10 -15.51
N LEU A 279 -3.12 -21.95 -16.03
CA LEU A 279 -2.94 -20.66 -15.35
C LEU A 279 -3.64 -20.63 -13.99
N ALA A 280 -4.83 -21.22 -13.87
CA ALA A 280 -5.55 -21.34 -12.61
C ALA A 280 -4.77 -22.18 -11.58
N GLN A 281 -4.20 -23.31 -12.00
CA GLN A 281 -3.31 -24.10 -11.15
C GLN A 281 -2.09 -23.28 -10.73
N GLU A 282 -1.57 -22.48 -11.66
CA GLU A 282 -0.37 -21.69 -11.42
C GLU A 282 -0.59 -20.57 -10.39
N ILE A 283 -1.74 -19.89 -10.48
CA ILE A 283 -2.19 -18.90 -9.48
C ILE A 283 -2.33 -19.53 -8.08
N ARG A 284 -2.84 -20.76 -7.97
CA ARG A 284 -2.93 -21.46 -6.67
C ARG A 284 -1.55 -21.78 -6.09
N ILE A 285 -0.60 -22.20 -6.93
CA ILE A 285 0.76 -22.47 -6.48
C ILE A 285 1.43 -21.17 -6.01
N LEU A 286 1.22 -20.08 -6.74
CA LEU A 286 1.68 -18.73 -6.37
C LEU A 286 1.08 -18.24 -5.06
N GLU A 287 -0.23 -18.40 -4.85
CA GLU A 287 -0.89 -18.10 -3.57
C GLU A 287 -0.19 -18.86 -2.43
N GLY A 288 -0.01 -20.18 -2.59
CA GLY A 288 0.67 -21.00 -1.60
C GLY A 288 2.11 -20.57 -1.32
N TYR A 289 2.86 -20.20 -2.36
CA TYR A 289 4.21 -19.66 -2.22
C TYR A 289 4.23 -18.35 -1.42
N LEU A 290 3.37 -17.38 -1.79
CA LEU A 290 3.30 -16.07 -1.13
C LEU A 290 2.85 -16.19 0.33
N LEU A 291 1.84 -17.02 0.61
CA LEU A 291 1.39 -17.29 1.98
C LEU A 291 2.51 -17.88 2.84
N ARG A 292 3.32 -18.82 2.31
CA ARG A 292 4.49 -19.35 3.02
C ARG A 292 5.53 -18.26 3.30
N ARG A 293 5.79 -17.36 2.35
CA ARG A 293 6.73 -16.25 2.51
C ARG A 293 6.26 -15.19 3.52
N LEU A 294 4.95 -15.02 3.70
CA LEU A 294 4.37 -14.07 4.66
C LEU A 294 4.15 -14.66 6.05
N THR A 295 4.05 -15.98 6.18
CA THR A 295 3.80 -16.65 7.47
C THR A 295 4.95 -16.38 8.43
N ASN A 296 4.65 -15.75 9.58
CA ASN A 296 5.63 -15.36 10.61
C ASN A 296 6.76 -14.45 10.08
N ALA A 297 6.54 -13.73 8.98
CA ALA A 297 7.54 -12.84 8.43
C ALA A 297 7.70 -11.59 9.31
N GLU A 298 8.90 -11.42 9.88
CA GLU A 298 9.29 -10.22 10.62
C GLU A 298 10.24 -9.36 9.77
N ALA A 299 9.95 -8.06 9.67
CA ALA A 299 10.82 -7.11 8.98
C ALA A 299 11.75 -6.41 9.99
N LYS A 300 12.89 -7.02 10.29
CA LYS A 300 13.90 -6.41 11.18
C LYS A 300 14.83 -5.44 10.44
N THR A 301 15.00 -5.65 9.12
CA THR A 301 15.81 -4.80 8.24
C THR A 301 14.97 -4.18 7.12
N ASP A 302 15.48 -3.11 6.51
CA ASP A 302 14.86 -2.44 5.36
C ASP A 302 14.68 -3.39 4.16
N ALA A 303 15.65 -4.27 3.94
CA ALA A 303 15.60 -5.29 2.90
C ALA A 303 14.49 -6.32 3.14
N GLN A 304 14.26 -6.71 4.40
CA GLN A 304 13.16 -7.59 4.78
C GLN A 304 11.81 -6.87 4.63
N MET A 305 11.73 -5.57 4.93
CA MET A 305 10.52 -4.79 4.74
C MET A 305 10.14 -4.67 3.26
N LEU A 306 11.12 -4.47 2.37
CA LEU A 306 10.88 -4.47 0.92
C LEU A 306 10.30 -5.79 0.41
N ARG A 307 10.86 -6.93 0.87
CA ARG A 307 10.34 -8.28 0.56
C ARG A 307 8.93 -8.47 1.09
N LEU A 308 8.71 -8.15 2.37
CA LEU A 308 7.41 -8.25 3.03
C LEU A 308 6.33 -7.46 2.27
N LYS A 309 6.63 -6.20 1.93
CA LYS A 309 5.74 -5.35 1.13
C LYS A 309 5.43 -5.99 -0.22
N THR A 310 6.45 -6.52 -0.91
CA THR A 310 6.27 -7.05 -2.25
C THR A 310 5.39 -8.29 -2.25
N TYR A 311 5.68 -9.26 -1.39
CA TYR A 311 4.87 -10.47 -1.27
C TYR A 311 3.44 -10.16 -0.83
N PHE A 312 3.27 -9.20 0.09
CA PHE A 312 1.95 -8.76 0.55
C PHE A 312 1.13 -8.14 -0.58
N ILE A 313 1.71 -7.21 -1.35
CA ILE A 313 1.01 -6.53 -2.45
C ILE A 313 0.69 -7.52 -3.57
N CYS A 314 1.62 -8.42 -3.89
CA CYS A 314 1.39 -9.47 -4.89
C CYS A 314 0.20 -10.36 -4.49
N LEU A 315 0.14 -10.79 -3.23
CA LEU A 315 -0.96 -11.61 -2.73
C LEU A 315 -2.29 -10.83 -2.72
N ALA A 316 -2.27 -9.57 -2.29
CA ALA A 316 -3.44 -8.71 -2.31
C ALA A 316 -3.98 -8.49 -3.74
N ASN A 317 -3.10 -8.29 -4.72
CA ASN A 317 -3.48 -8.16 -6.12
C ASN A 317 -4.10 -9.45 -6.66
N LEU A 318 -3.55 -10.63 -6.32
CA LEU A 318 -4.15 -11.90 -6.74
C LEU A 318 -5.59 -12.05 -6.20
N TYR A 319 -5.82 -11.78 -4.91
CA TYR A 319 -7.18 -11.83 -4.37
C TYR A 319 -8.10 -10.79 -4.99
N TYR A 320 -7.62 -9.56 -5.19
CA TYR A 320 -8.44 -8.51 -5.77
C TYR A 320 -8.86 -8.81 -7.21
N ILE A 321 -7.95 -9.30 -8.05
CA ILE A 321 -8.23 -9.60 -9.46
C ILE A 321 -9.05 -10.89 -9.61
N PHE A 322 -8.66 -11.96 -8.92
CA PHE A 322 -9.24 -13.28 -9.14
C PHE A 322 -10.45 -13.59 -8.24
N ASP A 323 -10.87 -12.71 -7.33
CA ASP A 323 -12.13 -12.94 -6.60
C ASP A 323 -13.37 -12.82 -7.50
N ASN A 324 -13.32 -11.96 -8.53
CA ASN A 324 -14.45 -11.72 -9.44
C ASN A 324 -14.22 -12.18 -10.88
N ALA A 325 -13.14 -12.92 -11.15
CA ALA A 325 -12.83 -13.37 -12.50
C ALA A 325 -13.93 -14.31 -13.04
N SER A 326 -14.64 -13.87 -14.08
CA SER A 326 -15.60 -14.68 -14.83
C SER A 326 -14.86 -15.60 -15.80
N GLY A 327 -15.06 -16.92 -15.69
CA GLY A 327 -14.65 -17.89 -16.72
C GLY A 327 -13.27 -18.56 -16.56
N MET A 328 -12.39 -18.05 -15.70
CA MET A 328 -11.05 -18.63 -15.46
C MET A 328 -10.99 -19.45 -14.17
N TYR A 329 -10.98 -18.75 -13.04
CA TYR A 329 -10.85 -19.34 -11.71
C TYR A 329 -11.11 -18.27 -10.66
N LYS A 330 -11.96 -18.59 -9.67
CA LYS A 330 -12.22 -17.71 -8.52
C LYS A 330 -11.26 -18.04 -7.37
N LEU A 331 -10.39 -17.09 -7.02
CA LEU A 331 -9.50 -17.17 -5.87
C LEU A 331 -10.14 -16.45 -4.68
N SER A 332 -10.88 -17.20 -3.86
CA SER A 332 -11.56 -16.62 -2.69
C SER A 332 -10.62 -16.46 -1.48
N LEU A 333 -10.69 -15.29 -0.84
CA LEU A 333 -9.96 -14.99 0.40
C LEU A 333 -10.56 -15.74 1.60
N ASN A 334 -9.91 -16.83 2.01
CA ASN A 334 -10.34 -17.60 3.18
C ASN A 334 -9.78 -17.04 4.51
N LEU A 335 -10.30 -17.53 5.64
CA LEU A 335 -9.91 -17.07 6.99
C LEU A 335 -8.40 -17.25 7.27
N ARG A 336 -7.78 -18.34 6.84
CA ARG A 336 -6.35 -18.61 7.08
C ARG A 336 -5.48 -17.61 6.32
N SER A 337 -5.77 -17.42 5.04
CA SER A 337 -5.05 -16.46 4.20
C SER A 337 -5.20 -15.04 4.70
N TYR A 338 -6.43 -14.66 5.07
CA TYR A 338 -6.72 -13.36 5.66
C TYR A 338 -5.94 -13.15 6.97
N HIS A 339 -5.88 -14.17 7.83
CA HIS A 339 -5.13 -14.09 9.07
C HIS A 339 -3.64 -13.83 8.84
N ILE A 340 -3.03 -14.52 7.85
CA ILE A 340 -1.63 -14.30 7.48
C ILE A 340 -1.40 -12.87 6.99
N MET A 341 -2.30 -12.33 6.15
CA MET A 341 -2.22 -10.94 5.71
C MET A 341 -2.33 -9.95 6.88
N VAL A 342 -3.28 -10.16 7.79
CA VAL A 342 -3.43 -9.29 8.96
C VAL A 342 -2.19 -9.34 9.87
N GLU A 343 -1.64 -10.53 10.16
CA GLU A 343 -0.42 -10.63 10.97
C GLU A 343 0.79 -10.01 10.27
N ALA A 344 0.94 -10.16 8.94
CA ALA A 344 1.98 -9.48 8.17
C ALA A 344 1.86 -7.95 8.24
N LEU A 345 0.63 -7.42 8.17
CA LEU A 345 0.37 -5.98 8.34
C LEU A 345 0.67 -5.51 9.76
N LEU A 346 0.30 -6.31 10.77
CA LEU A 346 0.57 -6.01 12.18
C LEU A 346 2.06 -5.99 12.47
N LEU A 347 2.81 -7.04 12.08
CA LEU A 347 4.24 -7.16 12.31
C LEU A 347 5.05 -6.14 11.48
N GLY A 348 4.68 -5.96 10.21
CA GLY A 348 5.37 -5.05 9.29
C GLY A 348 5.10 -3.58 9.53
N CYS A 349 3.94 -3.22 10.12
CA CYS A 349 3.52 -1.82 10.26
C CYS A 349 3.20 -1.42 11.71
N LEU A 350 2.25 -2.10 12.36
CA LEU A 350 1.61 -1.64 13.59
C LEU A 350 2.36 -2.01 14.88
N ARG A 351 3.21 -3.04 14.84
CA ARG A 351 3.99 -3.55 15.99
C ARG A 351 5.50 -3.32 15.84
N LEU A 352 5.92 -2.71 14.72
CA LEU A 352 7.33 -2.45 14.46
C LEU A 352 7.86 -1.38 15.43
N LYS A 353 8.73 -1.77 16.37
CA LYS A 353 9.41 -0.82 17.26
C LYS A 353 10.38 0.03 16.44
N ALA A 354 10.33 1.35 16.62
CA ALA A 354 11.11 2.34 15.86
C ALA A 354 12.65 2.19 15.97
N THR A 355 13.14 1.30 16.83
CA THR A 355 14.55 1.16 17.21
C THR A 355 15.33 0.07 16.46
N SER A 356 14.71 -0.78 15.62
CA SER A 356 15.45 -1.92 15.02
C SER A 356 16.00 -1.70 13.60
N ILE A 357 15.72 -0.58 12.95
CA ILE A 357 16.23 -0.34 11.60
C ILE A 357 17.59 0.35 11.71
N THR A 358 18.66 -0.42 11.57
CA THR A 358 20.02 0.07 11.44
C THR A 358 20.12 0.97 10.21
N LYS A 359 20.29 2.27 10.43
CA LYS A 359 20.59 3.26 9.39
C LYS A 359 21.92 2.88 8.73
N SER A 360 21.90 2.28 7.54
CA SER A 360 23.14 2.20 6.75
C SER A 360 23.47 3.62 6.26
N ALA A 361 24.66 4.11 6.63
CA ALA A 361 25.06 5.50 6.42
C ALA A 361 25.61 5.78 5.01
N ILE A 362 25.46 4.87 4.05
CA ILE A 362 26.02 5.03 2.70
C ILE A 362 24.99 4.57 1.67
N VAL A 363 24.31 5.55 1.08
CA VAL A 363 23.38 5.34 -0.04
C VAL A 363 24.22 5.26 -1.31
N SER A 364 24.61 4.03 -1.70
CA SER A 364 24.86 3.77 -3.12
C SER A 364 23.52 3.91 -3.87
N GLU A 365 23.57 4.21 -5.17
CA GLU A 365 22.36 4.32 -6.02
C GLU A 365 21.46 3.07 -5.93
N GLU A 366 22.05 1.88 -5.79
CA GLU A 366 21.34 0.61 -5.62
C GLU A 366 20.61 0.49 -4.26
N ASN A 367 21.09 1.16 -3.21
CA ASN A 367 20.50 1.13 -1.87
C ASN A 367 19.41 2.18 -1.66
N MET A 368 19.04 2.95 -2.69
CA MET A 368 17.99 3.98 -2.59
C MET A 368 16.64 3.38 -2.20
N LEU A 369 16.31 2.16 -2.65
CA LEU A 369 15.11 1.41 -2.28
C LEU A 369 15.04 1.06 -0.78
N LEU A 370 16.18 1.05 -0.10
CA LEU A 370 16.31 0.75 1.32
C LEU A 370 16.36 2.03 2.17
N HIS A 371 16.32 3.21 1.55
CA HIS A 371 16.33 4.45 2.30
C HIS A 371 15.08 4.55 3.20
N THR A 372 15.25 4.97 4.45
CA THR A 372 14.20 5.04 5.48
C THR A 372 12.94 5.78 5.01
N LYS A 373 13.07 6.76 4.10
CA LYS A 373 11.95 7.49 3.47
C LYS A 373 10.96 6.58 2.74
N TYR A 374 11.43 5.49 2.10
CA TYR A 374 10.57 4.55 1.37
C TYR A 374 9.94 3.51 2.27
N ILE A 375 10.54 3.23 3.43
CA ILE A 375 10.02 2.24 4.38
C ILE A 375 8.63 2.62 4.90
N LEU A 376 8.45 3.88 5.26
CA LEU A 376 7.12 4.38 5.62
C LEU A 376 6.14 4.27 4.45
N GLN A 377 6.59 4.60 3.24
CA GLN A 377 5.79 4.48 2.03
C GLN A 377 5.38 3.03 1.75
N TYR A 378 6.28 2.06 1.94
CA TYR A 378 5.98 0.63 1.81
C TYR A 378 4.89 0.18 2.76
N GLN A 379 4.97 0.59 4.02
CA GLN A 379 3.95 0.32 5.04
C GLN A 379 2.59 0.93 4.65
N LYS A 380 2.58 2.19 4.20
CA LYS A 380 1.37 2.85 3.70
C LYS A 380 0.78 2.15 2.47
N SER A 381 1.62 1.69 1.55
CA SER A 381 1.18 0.96 0.36
C SER A 381 0.55 -0.39 0.71
N MET A 382 1.06 -1.09 1.72
CA MET A 382 0.41 -2.30 2.23
C MET A 382 -0.98 -1.99 2.79
N PHE A 383 -1.13 -0.92 3.57
CA PHE A 383 -2.44 -0.46 4.05
C PHE A 383 -3.40 -0.09 2.91
N SER A 384 -2.91 0.66 1.92
CA SER A 384 -3.71 1.07 0.77
C SER A 384 -4.22 -0.14 -0.01
N LYS A 385 -3.36 -1.12 -0.29
CA LYS A 385 -3.75 -2.37 -0.97
C LYS A 385 -4.68 -3.24 -0.14
N PHE A 386 -4.45 -3.31 1.17
CA PHE A 386 -5.35 -3.99 2.08
C PHE A 386 -6.73 -3.31 2.12
N THR A 387 -6.79 -1.97 2.13
CA THR A 387 -8.04 -1.21 2.11
C THR A 387 -8.78 -1.39 0.78
N GLN A 388 -8.05 -1.37 -0.35
CA GLN A 388 -8.62 -1.62 -1.68
C GLN A 388 -9.31 -2.99 -1.76
N LEU A 389 -8.70 -4.03 -1.15
CA LEU A 389 -9.30 -5.36 -1.05
C LEU A 389 -10.65 -5.35 -0.31
N HIS A 390 -10.89 -4.39 0.58
CA HIS A 390 -12.16 -4.27 1.33
C HIS A 390 -13.06 -3.14 0.80
N SER A 391 -12.72 -2.58 -0.36
CA SER A 391 -13.50 -1.55 -1.04
C SER A 391 -14.45 -2.15 -2.09
N SER A 392 -14.60 -3.47 -2.12
CA SER A 392 -15.56 -4.20 -2.95
C SER A 392 -16.49 -5.04 -2.07
N ALA A 393 -17.79 -5.08 -2.40
CA ALA A 393 -18.77 -5.87 -1.65
C ALA A 393 -18.56 -7.39 -1.77
N ASP A 394 -17.82 -7.83 -2.80
CA ASP A 394 -17.72 -9.25 -3.18
C ASP A 394 -16.82 -10.08 -2.25
N ILE A 395 -15.94 -9.39 -1.51
CA ILE A 395 -14.98 -10.04 -0.62
C ILE A 395 -15.63 -10.33 0.74
N VAL A 396 -15.75 -11.61 1.07
CA VAL A 396 -16.27 -12.04 2.37
C VAL A 396 -15.23 -11.76 3.46
N ILE A 397 -15.55 -10.87 4.40
CA ILE A 397 -14.63 -10.50 5.48
C ILE A 397 -14.63 -11.53 6.61
N PRO A 398 -13.46 -12.12 6.95
CA PRO A 398 -13.31 -12.90 8.16
C PRO A 398 -13.14 -11.97 9.39
N SER A 399 -14.27 -11.50 9.91
CA SER A 399 -14.37 -10.46 10.96
C SER A 399 -13.60 -10.76 12.26
N ALA A 400 -13.36 -12.04 12.57
CA ALA A 400 -12.68 -12.51 13.79
C ALA A 400 -11.21 -12.03 13.92
N VAL A 401 -10.58 -11.58 12.83
CA VAL A 401 -9.16 -11.17 12.83
C VAL A 401 -8.99 -9.67 12.54
N ALA A 402 -9.91 -9.07 11.76
CA ALA A 402 -9.81 -7.68 11.30
C ALA A 402 -9.79 -6.65 12.45
N TRP A 403 -10.41 -6.97 13.59
CA TRP A 403 -10.43 -6.11 14.78
C TRP A 403 -9.02 -5.80 15.31
N LYS A 404 -8.05 -6.70 15.10
CA LYS A 404 -6.66 -6.49 15.53
C LYS A 404 -6.02 -5.28 14.86
N VAL A 405 -6.40 -4.98 13.62
CA VAL A 405 -5.96 -3.77 12.91
C VAL A 405 -6.65 -2.53 13.48
N CYS A 406 -7.98 -2.61 13.67
CA CYS A 406 -8.80 -1.51 14.16
C CYS A 406 -8.46 -1.10 15.61
N LEU A 407 -7.92 -2.02 16.42
CA LEU A 407 -7.47 -1.75 17.79
C LEU A 407 -6.48 -0.59 17.88
N HIS A 408 -5.69 -0.37 16.83
CA HIS A 408 -4.67 0.67 16.81
C HIS A 408 -5.24 2.07 16.54
N TYR A 409 -6.52 2.19 16.15
CA TYR A 409 -7.18 3.47 15.96
C TYR A 409 -7.48 4.15 17.30
N GLY A 410 -7.09 5.42 17.44
CA GLY A 410 -7.28 6.18 18.68
C GLY A 410 -6.18 6.01 19.73
N LEU A 411 -5.18 5.14 19.49
CA LEU A 411 -3.96 5.10 20.29
C LEU A 411 -3.09 6.33 19.96
N SER A 412 -2.93 7.21 20.95
CA SER A 412 -2.30 8.52 20.85
C SER A 412 -0.78 8.44 20.69
N SER A 413 -0.33 7.99 19.52
CA SER A 413 1.06 7.99 19.02
C SER A 413 1.21 7.22 17.69
N HIS A 414 0.13 6.60 17.18
CA HIS A 414 0.26 5.72 16.03
C HIS A 414 0.36 6.49 14.70
N LYS A 415 1.46 6.30 13.97
CA LYS A 415 1.75 6.93 12.67
C LYS A 415 0.82 6.52 11.52
N PHE A 416 -0.12 5.60 11.76
CA PHE A 416 -1.01 5.02 10.75
C PHE A 416 -2.51 5.26 11.02
N ASN A 417 -2.86 6.23 11.88
CA ASN A 417 -4.26 6.52 12.18
C ASN A 417 -5.06 6.89 10.92
N GLY A 418 -4.46 7.59 9.95
CA GLY A 418 -5.12 7.93 8.68
C GLY A 418 -5.42 6.69 7.83
N GLU A 419 -4.45 5.77 7.73
CA GLU A 419 -4.59 4.53 6.98
C GLU A 419 -5.62 3.58 7.62
N ILE A 420 -5.67 3.50 8.96
CA ILE A 420 -6.68 2.71 9.67
C ILE A 420 -8.07 3.35 9.52
N LEU A 421 -8.16 4.69 9.55
CA LEU A 421 -9.41 5.41 9.29
C LEU A 421 -9.96 5.06 7.90
N SER A 422 -9.14 5.15 6.85
CA SER A 422 -9.56 4.79 5.48
C SER A 422 -10.00 3.33 5.37
N PHE A 423 -9.34 2.41 6.10
CA PHE A 423 -9.78 1.02 6.18
C PHE A 423 -11.18 0.91 6.83
N MET A 424 -11.41 1.59 7.95
CA MET A 424 -12.72 1.59 8.63
C MET A 424 -13.82 2.21 7.75
N GLU A 425 -13.52 3.28 7.01
CA GLU A 425 -14.44 3.87 6.04
C GLU A 425 -14.85 2.86 4.95
N ALA A 426 -13.87 2.15 4.37
CA ALA A 426 -14.15 1.11 3.38
C ALA A 426 -15.07 0.00 3.93
N LEU A 427 -14.81 -0.44 5.18
CA LEU A 427 -15.66 -1.41 5.87
C LEU A 427 -17.09 -0.92 6.06
N THR A 428 -17.30 0.34 6.45
CA THR A 428 -18.66 0.88 6.64
C THR A 428 -19.43 0.96 5.33
N LYS A 429 -18.75 1.26 4.22
CA LYS A 429 -19.37 1.41 2.90
C LYS A 429 -19.76 0.08 2.26
N HIS A 430 -18.91 -0.95 2.37
CA HIS A 430 -19.08 -2.20 1.63
C HIS A 430 -19.42 -3.40 2.51
N HIS A 431 -19.14 -3.32 3.82
CA HIS A 431 -19.23 -4.47 4.73
C HIS A 431 -19.82 -4.10 6.09
N PHE A 432 -20.90 -3.32 6.09
CA PHE A 432 -21.51 -2.75 7.30
C PHE A 432 -21.78 -3.77 8.44
N LYS A 433 -22.32 -4.95 8.11
CA LYS A 433 -22.51 -6.05 9.08
C LYS A 433 -21.19 -6.56 9.65
N GLY A 434 -20.17 -6.68 8.79
CA GLY A 434 -18.81 -7.04 9.16
C GLY A 434 -18.20 -6.00 10.10
N PHE A 435 -18.33 -4.71 9.78
CA PHE A 435 -17.84 -3.60 10.61
C PHE A 435 -18.48 -3.60 12.01
N THR A 436 -19.80 -3.82 12.09
CA THR A 436 -20.53 -3.93 13.36
C THR A 436 -19.97 -5.06 14.22
N HIS A 437 -19.74 -6.23 13.62
CA HIS A 437 -19.14 -7.37 14.31
C HIS A 437 -17.69 -7.08 14.75
N ILE A 438 -16.88 -6.50 13.88
CA ILE A 438 -15.49 -6.12 14.18
C ILE A 438 -15.43 -5.17 15.38
N SER A 439 -16.30 -4.17 15.42
CA SER A 439 -16.37 -3.17 16.49
C SER A 439 -16.77 -3.81 17.82
N ALA A 440 -17.77 -4.70 17.82
CA ALA A 440 -18.15 -5.45 19.01
C ALA A 440 -17.04 -6.38 19.52
N VAL A 441 -16.37 -7.10 18.62
CA VAL A 441 -15.23 -7.97 18.95
C VAL A 441 -14.05 -7.17 19.50
N LEU A 442 -13.81 -5.97 18.98
CA LEU A 442 -12.79 -5.04 19.50
C LEU A 442 -13.10 -4.64 20.94
N VAL A 443 -14.32 -4.18 21.22
CA VAL A 443 -14.73 -3.79 22.59
C VAL A 443 -14.61 -4.98 23.53
N TYR A 444 -15.15 -6.15 23.15
CA TYR A 444 -15.05 -7.35 23.99
C TYR A 444 -13.59 -7.74 24.28
N ASN A 445 -12.70 -7.72 23.27
CA ASN A 445 -11.30 -8.11 23.47
C ASN A 445 -10.46 -7.08 24.23
N LEU A 446 -10.81 -5.78 24.18
CA LEU A 446 -10.18 -4.74 25.01
C LEU A 446 -10.33 -4.98 26.51
N TYR A 447 -11.33 -5.76 26.93
CA TYR A 447 -11.58 -6.11 28.33
C TYR A 447 -11.38 -7.59 28.64
N LYS A 448 -10.89 -8.38 27.67
CA LYS A 448 -10.69 -9.81 27.86
C LYS A 448 -9.61 -10.07 28.91
N GLN A 449 -9.79 -11.17 29.64
CA GLN A 449 -8.99 -11.55 30.81
C GLN A 449 -7.48 -11.47 30.52
N ARG A 450 -6.81 -10.45 31.07
CA ARG A 450 -5.37 -10.08 30.92
C ARG A 450 -5.03 -9.20 29.72
N THR A 451 -5.65 -8.03 29.61
CA THR A 451 -5.14 -6.99 28.70
C THR A 451 -3.88 -6.33 29.28
N GLU A 452 -2.78 -6.35 28.52
CA GLU A 452 -1.59 -5.52 28.78
C GLU A 452 -1.86 -4.02 28.56
N THR A 453 -3.03 -3.69 28.00
CA THR A 453 -3.50 -2.34 27.67
C THR A 453 -3.99 -1.62 28.93
N LYS A 454 -3.52 -0.39 29.15
CA LYS A 454 -3.94 0.44 30.29
C LYS A 454 -5.38 0.92 30.09
N VAL A 455 -6.11 1.12 31.20
CA VAL A 455 -7.51 1.57 31.17
C VAL A 455 -7.71 2.87 30.37
N ASP A 456 -6.76 3.80 30.45
CA ASP A 456 -6.82 5.07 29.69
C ASP A 456 -6.72 4.85 28.17
N ASP A 457 -5.89 3.91 27.74
CA ASP A 457 -5.77 3.54 26.32
C ASP A 457 -7.06 2.88 25.82
N ILE A 458 -7.67 2.01 26.65
CA ILE A 458 -8.96 1.39 26.34
C ILE A 458 -10.04 2.48 26.14
N LYS A 459 -10.13 3.44 27.07
CA LYS A 459 -11.09 4.56 26.95
C LYS A 459 -10.87 5.35 25.66
N ARG A 460 -9.62 5.65 25.31
CA ARG A 460 -9.29 6.40 24.09
C ARG A 460 -9.71 5.68 22.82
N VAL A 461 -9.44 4.37 22.72
CA VAL A 461 -9.83 3.56 21.56
C VAL A 461 -11.36 3.55 21.42
N ILE A 462 -12.09 3.34 22.52
CA ILE A 462 -13.57 3.31 22.51
C ILE A 462 -14.13 4.68 22.12
N HIS A 463 -13.60 5.77 22.69
CA HIS A 463 -14.02 7.13 22.32
C HIS A 463 -13.76 7.43 20.84
N ALA A 464 -12.59 7.08 20.32
CA ALA A 464 -12.26 7.28 18.91
C ALA A 464 -13.19 6.49 17.99
N GLN A 465 -13.48 5.24 18.33
CA GLN A 465 -14.44 4.38 17.63
C GLN A 465 -15.85 4.99 17.61
N LYS A 466 -16.38 5.41 18.77
CA LYS A 466 -17.70 6.05 18.85
C LYS A 466 -17.74 7.36 18.07
N PHE A 467 -16.72 8.20 18.22
CA PHE A 467 -16.62 9.45 17.46
C PHE A 467 -16.64 9.21 15.95
N PHE A 468 -15.93 8.19 15.46
CA PHE A 468 -15.98 7.81 14.05
C PHE A 468 -17.40 7.44 13.60
N ILE A 469 -18.10 6.60 14.38
CA ILE A 469 -19.47 6.18 14.06
C ILE A 469 -20.43 7.36 14.01
N ASP A 470 -20.32 8.29 14.95
CA ASP A 470 -21.18 9.48 15.03
C ASP A 470 -21.03 10.43 13.84
N GLN A 471 -19.88 10.38 13.16
CA GLN A 471 -19.62 11.17 11.96
C GLN A 471 -20.08 10.48 10.66
N LEU A 472 -20.59 9.24 10.73
CA LEU A 472 -21.05 8.54 9.53
C LEU A 472 -22.32 9.19 8.95
N PRO A 473 -22.50 9.18 7.62
CA PRO A 473 -23.71 9.72 6.99
C PRO A 473 -25.00 9.09 7.54
N PRO A 474 -26.11 9.86 7.64
CA PRO A 474 -27.39 9.33 8.13
C PRO A 474 -27.89 8.08 7.38
N ALA A 475 -27.54 7.93 6.10
CA ALA A 475 -27.89 6.77 5.28
C ALA A 475 -27.30 5.44 5.80
N LEU A 476 -26.21 5.48 6.56
CA LEU A 476 -25.60 4.31 7.21
C LEU A 476 -26.19 4.05 8.60
N SER A 477 -27.16 4.86 9.04
CA SER A 477 -27.89 4.72 10.29
C SER A 477 -26.98 4.53 11.52
N PRO A 478 -26.17 5.55 11.90
CA PRO A 478 -25.20 5.47 13.00
C PRO A 478 -25.80 4.97 14.32
N THR A 479 -27.03 5.41 14.63
CA THR A 479 -27.81 4.93 15.78
C THR A 479 -27.97 3.42 15.79
N LEU A 480 -28.39 2.84 14.66
CA LEU A 480 -28.58 1.40 14.53
C LEU A 480 -27.26 0.64 14.64
N LEU A 481 -26.16 1.22 14.17
CA LEU A 481 -24.84 0.62 14.30
C LEU A 481 -24.41 0.55 15.77
N CYS A 482 -24.49 1.67 16.51
CA CYS A 482 -24.16 1.73 17.93
C CYS A 482 -24.96 0.71 18.75
N VAL A 483 -26.27 0.64 18.50
CA VAL A 483 -27.18 -0.35 19.10
C VAL A 483 -26.72 -1.78 18.83
N ASN A 484 -26.44 -2.11 17.57
CA ASN A 484 -26.04 -3.46 17.20
C ASN A 484 -24.67 -3.82 17.79
N VAL A 485 -23.74 -2.86 17.92
CA VAL A 485 -22.48 -3.07 18.62
C VAL A 485 -22.73 -3.46 20.07
N VAL A 486 -23.58 -2.73 20.79
CA VAL A 486 -23.93 -3.00 22.20
C VAL A 486 -24.56 -4.39 22.35
N LEU A 487 -25.62 -4.68 21.57
CA LEU A 487 -26.28 -5.99 21.60
C LEU A 487 -25.29 -7.13 21.31
N LYS A 488 -24.39 -6.93 20.35
CA LYS A 488 -23.41 -7.95 20.00
C LYS A 488 -22.37 -8.17 21.09
N VAL A 489 -21.93 -7.12 21.78
CA VAL A 489 -21.04 -7.28 22.95
C VAL A 489 -21.76 -8.05 24.05
N LEU A 490 -23.02 -7.74 24.36
CA LEU A 490 -23.79 -8.49 25.35
C LEU A 490 -23.94 -9.97 24.98
N GLN A 491 -24.20 -10.28 23.71
CA GLN A 491 -24.23 -11.67 23.22
C GLN A 491 -22.88 -12.39 23.40
N LEU A 492 -21.77 -11.73 23.07
CA LEU A 492 -20.42 -12.29 23.26
C LEU A 492 -20.11 -12.53 24.74
N LEU A 493 -20.50 -11.60 25.61
CA LEU A 493 -20.39 -11.74 27.06
C LEU A 493 -21.19 -12.95 27.55
N GLN A 494 -22.45 -13.08 27.14
CA GLN A 494 -23.29 -14.23 27.52
C GLN A 494 -22.68 -15.56 27.07
N GLN A 495 -22.16 -15.63 25.85
CA GLN A 495 -21.45 -16.82 25.36
C GLN A 495 -20.20 -17.12 26.19
N SER A 496 -19.43 -16.10 26.57
CA SER A 496 -18.24 -16.26 27.40
C SER A 496 -18.56 -16.81 28.80
N LEU A 497 -19.68 -16.37 29.40
CA LEU A 497 -20.16 -16.82 30.71
C LEU A 497 -20.59 -18.29 30.70
N LYS A 498 -21.07 -18.81 29.55
CA LYS A 498 -21.42 -20.23 29.39
C LYS A 498 -20.20 -21.16 29.37
N VAL A 499 -19.05 -20.67 28.89
CA VAL A 499 -17.87 -21.50 28.62
C VAL A 499 -16.78 -21.35 29.69
N LEU A 500 -16.57 -20.15 30.22
CA LEU A 500 -15.47 -19.86 31.13
C LEU A 500 -15.91 -19.95 32.60
N SER A 501 -15.11 -20.59 33.44
CA SER A 501 -15.38 -20.66 34.88
C SER A 501 -15.24 -19.28 35.56
N PRO A 502 -15.98 -19.00 36.65
CA PRO A 502 -15.87 -17.74 37.41
C PRO A 502 -14.49 -17.48 38.05
N THR A 503 -13.64 -18.51 38.11
CA THR A 503 -12.32 -18.51 38.76
C THR A 503 -11.16 -18.13 37.83
N THR A 504 -11.43 -17.94 36.53
CA THR A 504 -10.42 -17.46 35.59
C THR A 504 -10.06 -16.01 35.93
N GLY A 505 -8.80 -15.73 36.24
CA GLY A 505 -8.30 -14.48 36.87
C GLY A 505 -8.45 -13.16 36.09
N GLY A 506 -9.49 -12.99 35.27
CA GLY A 506 -9.90 -11.70 34.73
C GLY A 506 -11.43 -11.55 34.77
N ASN A 507 -11.94 -10.33 34.75
CA ASN A 507 -13.37 -10.08 34.90
C ASN A 507 -14.08 -10.14 33.54
N ARG A 508 -14.96 -11.14 33.35
CA ARG A 508 -15.65 -11.41 32.08
C ARG A 508 -16.60 -10.28 31.68
N LEU A 509 -17.12 -9.53 32.65
CA LEU A 509 -18.09 -8.44 32.46
C LEU A 509 -17.46 -7.04 32.44
N ALA A 510 -16.14 -6.91 32.42
CA ALA A 510 -15.48 -5.61 32.44
C ALA A 510 -15.81 -4.73 31.21
N ALA A 511 -16.24 -5.33 30.09
CA ALA A 511 -16.67 -4.60 28.90
C ALA A 511 -17.90 -3.71 29.14
N LEU A 512 -18.76 -4.05 30.12
CA LEU A 512 -19.97 -3.28 30.42
C LEU A 512 -19.67 -1.82 30.84
N LYS A 513 -18.50 -1.57 31.43
CA LYS A 513 -18.08 -0.24 31.93
C LYS A 513 -18.20 0.90 30.92
N HIS A 514 -18.04 0.59 29.63
CA HIS A 514 -17.96 1.61 28.58
C HIS A 514 -18.97 1.37 27.46
N LEU A 515 -19.85 0.37 27.59
CA LEU A 515 -20.92 0.16 26.61
C LEU A 515 -21.92 1.32 26.59
N ASN A 516 -22.15 1.97 27.74
CA ASN A 516 -23.04 3.13 27.80
C ASN A 516 -22.57 4.27 26.89
N HIS A 517 -21.27 4.38 26.64
CA HIS A 517 -20.75 5.38 25.70
C HIS A 517 -21.35 5.27 24.28
N TYR A 518 -21.74 4.06 23.83
CA TYR A 518 -22.36 3.86 22.53
C TYR A 518 -23.83 4.28 22.49
N ILE A 519 -24.54 4.28 23.62
CA ILE A 519 -25.95 4.66 23.70
C ILE A 519 -26.16 6.12 24.14
N ASN A 520 -25.16 6.74 24.79
CA ASN A 520 -25.19 8.15 25.15
C ASN A 520 -25.48 9.01 23.89
N ASN A 521 -26.45 9.92 23.99
CA ASN A 521 -26.90 10.84 22.92
C ASN A 521 -27.63 10.20 21.72
N LEU A 522 -27.90 8.90 21.74
CA LEU A 522 -28.77 8.31 20.72
C LEU A 522 -30.23 8.68 21.03
N ASN A 523 -30.99 9.08 20.00
CA ASN A 523 -32.45 9.17 20.12
C ASN A 523 -33.05 7.75 20.05
N VAL A 524 -32.68 6.90 21.00
CA VAL A 524 -33.29 5.58 21.18
C VAL A 524 -34.69 5.87 21.72
N ASN A 525 -35.72 5.63 20.92
CA ASN A 525 -37.08 5.58 21.45
C ASN A 525 -37.20 4.32 22.32
N SER A 526 -37.90 4.45 23.45
CA SER A 526 -38.30 3.35 24.34
C SER A 526 -38.92 2.17 23.59
N ASP A 527 -39.56 2.44 22.45
CA ASP A 527 -40.48 1.50 21.82
C ASP A 527 -39.82 0.44 20.93
N ASN A 528 -38.54 0.56 20.53
CA ASN A 528 -37.99 -0.31 19.48
C ASN A 528 -36.66 -1.02 19.79
N VAL A 529 -35.86 -0.59 20.76
CA VAL A 529 -34.46 -1.10 20.90
C VAL A 529 -33.95 -1.18 22.33
N LEU A 530 -34.29 -0.21 23.18
CA LEU A 530 -33.87 -0.22 24.58
C LEU A 530 -34.39 -1.46 25.35
N PRO A 531 -35.62 -1.97 25.11
CA PRO A 531 -36.08 -3.22 25.68
C PRO A 531 -35.19 -4.41 25.32
N ASP A 532 -34.77 -4.54 24.06
CA ASP A 532 -33.89 -5.63 23.60
C ASP A 532 -32.52 -5.59 24.30
N ILE A 533 -31.94 -4.39 24.45
CA ILE A 533 -30.67 -4.20 25.17
C ILE A 533 -30.82 -4.61 26.62
N ARG A 534 -31.92 -4.21 27.28
CA ARG A 534 -32.21 -4.57 28.66
C ARG A 534 -32.43 -6.06 28.82
N GLU A 535 -33.30 -6.66 28.02
CA GLU A 535 -33.58 -8.10 28.06
C GLU A 535 -32.28 -8.91 27.93
N GLN A 536 -31.44 -8.54 26.96
CA GLN A 536 -30.16 -9.21 26.75
C GLN A 536 -29.15 -8.98 27.89
N ALA A 537 -29.19 -7.81 28.55
CA ALA A 537 -28.36 -7.52 29.73
C ALA A 537 -28.86 -8.25 31.00
N TYR A 538 -30.17 -8.28 31.24
CA TYR A 538 -30.80 -9.04 32.33
C TYR A 538 -30.54 -10.54 32.20
N ALA A 539 -30.51 -11.07 30.97
CA ALA A 539 -30.16 -12.47 30.73
C ALA A 539 -28.76 -12.86 31.26
N LEU A 540 -27.85 -11.89 31.47
CA LEU A 540 -26.53 -12.14 32.07
C LEU A 540 -26.63 -12.52 33.56
N GLN A 541 -27.69 -12.14 34.26
CA GLN A 541 -27.92 -12.47 35.68
C GLN A 541 -28.16 -13.97 35.91
N ASN A 542 -28.60 -14.69 34.87
CA ASN A 542 -28.86 -16.13 34.94
C ASN A 542 -27.58 -16.99 34.99
N HIS A 543 -26.40 -16.38 34.95
CA HIS A 543 -25.12 -17.06 34.97
C HIS A 543 -24.43 -16.94 36.33
N MET A 544 -23.52 -17.86 36.64
CA MET A 544 -22.68 -17.78 37.85
C MET A 544 -21.64 -16.64 37.71
N LEU A 545 -21.80 -15.61 38.54
CA LEU A 545 -20.97 -14.40 38.56
C LEU A 545 -20.23 -14.26 39.90
N ASN A 546 -18.98 -13.79 39.86
CA ASN A 546 -18.26 -13.36 41.06
C ASN A 546 -18.70 -11.94 41.52
N ASN A 547 -18.27 -11.53 42.71
CA ASN A 547 -18.66 -10.24 43.29
C ASN A 547 -18.34 -9.04 42.38
N ALA A 548 -17.19 -9.03 41.72
CA ALA A 548 -16.79 -7.93 40.84
C ALA A 548 -17.63 -7.88 39.55
N GLU A 549 -17.98 -9.04 39.00
CA GLU A 549 -18.89 -9.17 37.85
C GLU A 549 -20.30 -8.70 38.19
N GLN A 550 -20.81 -9.04 39.39
CA GLN A 550 -22.10 -8.54 39.87
C GLN A 550 -22.11 -7.01 39.99
N THR A 551 -21.02 -6.40 40.46
CA THR A 551 -20.90 -4.93 40.55
C THR A 551 -20.98 -4.28 39.17
N TYR A 552 -20.26 -4.80 38.16
CA TYR A 552 -20.33 -4.24 36.81
C TYR A 552 -21.72 -4.38 36.18
N LEU A 553 -22.36 -5.54 36.37
CA LEU A 553 -23.70 -5.76 35.85
C LEU A 553 -24.73 -4.83 36.51
N LYS A 554 -24.67 -4.69 37.84
CA LYS A 554 -25.56 -3.79 38.59
C LYS A 554 -25.37 -2.33 38.18
N SER A 555 -24.14 -1.86 38.05
CA SER A 555 -23.85 -0.49 37.58
C SER A 555 -24.43 -0.26 36.18
N TYR A 556 -24.18 -1.19 35.26
CA TYR A 556 -24.66 -1.08 33.88
C TYR A 556 -26.19 -1.08 33.78
N LEU A 557 -26.89 -1.96 34.53
CA LEU A 557 -28.34 -1.99 34.58
C LEU A 557 -28.94 -0.71 35.20
N SER A 558 -28.35 -0.21 36.30
CA SER A 558 -28.78 1.04 36.93
C SER A 558 -28.70 2.22 35.96
N GLU A 559 -27.59 2.31 35.21
CA GLU A 559 -27.41 3.37 34.20
C GLU A 559 -28.45 3.23 33.07
N LEU A 560 -28.78 2.02 32.63
CA LEU A 560 -29.83 1.78 31.61
C LEU A 560 -31.25 2.11 32.12
N ASP A 561 -31.51 1.96 33.42
CA ASP A 561 -32.81 2.27 34.03
C ASP A 561 -32.96 3.78 34.28
N GLU A 562 -31.88 4.50 34.61
CA GLU A 562 -31.87 5.97 34.72
C GLU A 562 -32.12 6.67 33.36
N TYR A 563 -31.71 6.04 32.25
CA TYR A 563 -31.99 6.53 30.90
C TYR A 563 -33.48 6.61 30.54
N ASP A 564 -34.33 5.77 31.14
CA ASP A 564 -35.79 5.83 30.96
C ASP A 564 -36.38 7.03 31.68
N LYS A 565 -36.01 7.18 32.96
CA LYS A 565 -36.61 8.16 33.86
C LYS A 565 -36.35 9.59 33.39
N ASN A 566 -35.12 9.87 32.94
CA ASN A 566 -34.74 11.20 32.45
C ASN A 566 -35.38 11.57 31.09
N LYS A 567 -36.02 10.62 30.39
CA LYS A 567 -36.76 10.86 29.14
C LYS A 567 -38.28 10.83 29.32
N GLU A 568 -38.80 10.14 30.34
CA GLU A 568 -40.22 10.30 30.75
C GLU A 568 -40.48 11.67 31.38
N GLU A 569 -39.45 12.33 31.93
CA GLU A 569 -39.50 13.66 32.54
C GLU A 569 -39.17 14.83 31.59
N ALA A 570 -38.74 14.57 30.35
CA ALA A 570 -38.34 15.58 29.34
C ALA A 570 -39.25 15.53 28.11
#